data_AF-A0A084IRQ8-F1
#
_entry.id   AF-A0A084IRQ8-F1
#
_cell.length_a   1.000
_cell.length_b   1.000
_cell.length_c   1.000
_cell.angle_alpha   90.00
_cell.angle_beta   90.00
_cell.angle_gamma   90.00
#
_symmetry.space_group_name_H-M   'P 1'
#
loop_
_entity.id
_entity.type
_entity.pdbx_description
1 polymer ?
#
loop_
_entity_poly.entity_id
_entity_poly.type
_entity_poly.pdbx_seq_one_letter_code
_entity_poly.pdbx_strand_id
1 'polypeptide(L)'
;MSRNASTAISPGPDAENMPAHDTDRVIRHLHDHIERDEQNFVALLEQSLKEARERAAEELREPLFEALTWPTDFNGYTAYVADFLRWIPYQSDHEAWQNADSDRERHDQEVYDRLCHFFWLIDQNVGDDSSAIIENVDWFRDWLLECARDWGAFLDTPASFSEEILESFVKNAPQYRIEESLIDGKPNQPSGWLTFNQFFARQLNSGLRPIDAPQDNHVLTSAADCGYQRQFAIDEDSKIPATRVKRTHAYGDVAELLDGSTYADAFAGGTFVHYALPPSAYHRYHLPAAGHVREAFTVDGRAYLKVSLGEGGFNSHDDATTGYEFSQTRGVVILDTRESDAGDIGLVGLVPVGMSHVGSINLTAARDRDVAKGDEFGYFLFGGSDMILLFQRHVTPNFLTDLGFQLYGSRIATC
;
A
#
# COMPACT_ATOMS: atom_id res chain seq x y z
N MET A 1 1.32 -38.71 15.42
CA MET A 1 -0.12 -38.34 15.38
C MET A 1 -0.36 -37.29 16.46
N SER A 2 -0.35 -36.01 16.10
CA SER A 2 -1.13 -34.97 16.76
C SER A 2 -1.33 -33.88 15.73
N ARG A 3 -2.60 -33.56 15.46
CA ARG A 3 -3.02 -32.61 14.43
C ARG A 3 -2.88 -31.20 15.03
N ASN A 4 -2.10 -30.33 14.42
CA ASN A 4 -2.21 -28.89 14.67
C ASN A 4 -3.53 -28.43 14.06
N ALA A 5 -4.52 -28.20 14.91
CA ALA A 5 -5.71 -27.46 14.55
C ALA A 5 -5.29 -26.00 14.37
N SER A 6 -5.40 -25.51 13.13
CA SER A 6 -5.42 -24.09 12.83
C SER A 6 -6.61 -23.49 13.58
N THR A 7 -6.34 -22.81 14.69
CA THR A 7 -7.31 -21.90 15.31
C THR A 7 -7.38 -20.68 14.42
N ALA A 8 -8.40 -20.64 13.54
CA ALA A 8 -8.81 -19.43 12.86
C ALA A 8 -9.02 -18.34 13.92
N ILE A 9 -8.23 -17.28 13.82
CA ILE A 9 -8.42 -16.06 14.59
C ILE A 9 -9.79 -15.51 14.14
N SER A 10 -10.73 -15.36 15.09
CA SER A 10 -11.97 -14.65 14.82
C SER A 10 -11.63 -13.29 14.23
N PRO A 11 -12.28 -12.89 13.13
CA PRO A 11 -12.03 -11.57 12.57
C PRO A 11 -12.32 -10.51 13.64
N GLY A 12 -11.52 -9.45 13.66
CA GLY A 12 -11.69 -8.36 14.62
C GLY A 12 -13.10 -7.77 14.59
N PRO A 13 -13.51 -7.07 15.65
CA PRO A 13 -14.89 -6.59 15.84
C PRO A 13 -15.46 -5.72 14.70
N ASP A 14 -14.64 -5.24 13.78
CA ASP A 14 -15.06 -4.39 12.65
C ASP A 14 -15.33 -5.15 11.33
N ALA A 15 -14.97 -6.44 11.24
CA ALA A 15 -15.26 -7.22 10.03
C ALA A 15 -16.75 -7.63 9.93
N GLU A 16 -17.48 -7.64 11.05
CA GLU A 16 -18.89 -8.07 11.09
C GLU A 16 -19.88 -6.99 10.60
N ASN A 17 -19.42 -5.80 10.20
CA ASN A 17 -20.30 -4.67 9.84
C ASN A 17 -19.84 -3.82 8.64
N MET A 18 -19.01 -4.36 7.74
CA MET A 18 -18.77 -3.67 6.47
C MET A 18 -20.01 -3.78 5.57
N PRO A 19 -20.57 -2.66 5.09
CA PRO A 19 -21.73 -2.70 4.21
C PRO A 19 -21.38 -3.43 2.92
N ALA A 20 -22.33 -4.19 2.38
CA ALA A 20 -22.17 -4.81 1.07
C ALA A 20 -21.86 -3.74 0.01
N HIS A 21 -21.09 -4.16 -1.00
CA HIS A 21 -20.78 -3.35 -2.18
C HIS A 21 -22.06 -2.76 -2.78
N ASP A 22 -22.10 -1.43 -2.87
CA ASP A 22 -23.22 -0.63 -3.37
C ASP A 22 -22.68 0.70 -3.91
N THR A 23 -22.11 0.66 -5.11
CA THR A 23 -21.59 1.86 -5.79
C THR A 23 -22.66 2.94 -5.92
N ASP A 24 -23.93 2.59 -6.12
CA ASP A 24 -25.00 3.58 -6.26
C ASP A 24 -25.28 4.31 -4.94
N ARG A 25 -25.04 3.70 -3.78
CA ARG A 25 -25.02 4.40 -2.48
C ARG A 25 -23.85 5.38 -2.41
N VAL A 26 -22.63 4.95 -2.75
CA VAL A 26 -21.43 5.81 -2.69
C VAL A 26 -21.61 7.05 -3.57
N ILE A 27 -22.12 6.85 -4.79
CA ILE A 27 -22.42 7.95 -5.72
C ILE A 27 -23.53 8.86 -5.19
N ARG A 28 -24.60 8.31 -4.62
CA ARG A 28 -25.65 9.13 -3.99
C ARG A 28 -25.10 9.98 -2.86
N HIS A 29 -24.20 9.47 -2.02
CA HIS A 29 -23.58 10.25 -0.96
C HIS A 29 -22.79 11.45 -1.49
N LEU A 30 -22.05 11.30 -2.60
CA LEU A 30 -21.37 12.42 -3.26
C LEU A 30 -22.36 13.53 -3.66
N HIS A 31 -23.47 13.14 -4.30
CA HIS A 31 -24.52 14.08 -4.71
C HIS A 31 -25.20 14.74 -3.50
N ASP A 32 -25.53 13.97 -2.47
CA ASP A 32 -26.12 14.46 -1.21
C ASP A 32 -25.24 15.52 -0.52
N HIS A 33 -23.92 15.33 -0.53
CA HIS A 33 -22.97 16.31 0.03
C HIS A 33 -23.02 17.63 -0.74
N ILE A 34 -23.09 17.57 -2.06
CA ILE A 34 -23.14 18.76 -2.91
C ILE A 34 -24.46 19.51 -2.80
N GLU A 35 -25.59 18.80 -2.70
CA GLU A 35 -26.91 19.40 -2.51
C GLU A 35 -27.07 20.15 -1.18
N ARG A 36 -26.23 19.82 -0.18
CA ARG A 36 -26.23 20.44 1.16
C ARG A 36 -25.43 21.75 1.27
N ASP A 37 -25.06 22.33 0.12
CA ASP A 37 -24.45 23.65 -0.06
C ASP A 37 -23.01 23.79 0.48
N GLU A 38 -22.06 23.14 -0.20
CA GLU A 38 -20.65 23.52 -0.16
C GLU A 38 -20.30 24.43 -1.34
N GLN A 39 -20.66 25.70 -1.16
CA GLN A 39 -20.43 26.83 -2.06
C GLN A 39 -19.01 26.75 -2.64
N ASN A 40 -18.91 26.45 -3.94
CA ASN A 40 -17.70 26.38 -4.78
C ASN A 40 -16.99 25.02 -4.93
N PHE A 41 -17.36 23.93 -4.24
CA PHE A 41 -16.66 22.63 -4.40
C PHE A 41 -16.70 22.11 -5.84
N VAL A 42 -17.89 22.08 -6.46
CA VAL A 42 -18.07 21.60 -7.83
C VAL A 42 -17.19 22.38 -8.81
N ALA A 43 -17.15 23.70 -8.70
CA ALA A 43 -16.33 24.53 -9.58
C ALA A 43 -14.82 24.24 -9.40
N LEU A 44 -14.36 24.04 -8.17
CA LEU A 44 -12.96 23.67 -7.87
C LEU A 44 -12.63 22.27 -8.40
N LEU A 45 -13.55 21.31 -8.26
CA LEU A 45 -13.39 19.97 -8.83
C LEU A 45 -13.30 20.05 -10.36
N GLU A 46 -14.23 20.72 -11.02
CA GLU A 46 -14.17 20.88 -12.48
C GLU A 46 -12.91 21.61 -12.96
N GLN A 47 -12.39 22.56 -12.18
CA GLN A 47 -11.10 23.18 -12.45
C GLN A 47 -9.96 22.15 -12.35
N SER A 48 -9.96 21.32 -11.31
CA SER A 48 -8.96 20.26 -11.11
C SER A 48 -8.96 19.28 -12.27
N LEU A 49 -10.14 18.84 -12.69
CA LEU A 49 -10.33 17.90 -13.80
C LEU A 49 -9.79 18.45 -15.13
N LYS A 50 -10.06 19.74 -15.42
CA LYS A 50 -9.57 20.41 -16.62
C LYS A 50 -8.05 20.56 -16.59
N GLU A 51 -7.48 21.03 -15.49
CA GLU A 51 -6.04 21.17 -15.29
C GLU A 51 -5.32 19.81 -15.42
N ALA A 52 -5.86 18.77 -14.78
CA ALA A 52 -5.32 17.41 -14.82
C ALA A 52 -5.25 16.88 -16.26
N ARG A 53 -6.31 17.12 -17.05
CA ARG A 53 -6.37 16.74 -18.47
C ARG A 53 -5.40 17.55 -19.33
N GLU A 54 -5.36 18.87 -19.16
CA GLU A 54 -4.51 19.76 -19.96
C GLU A 54 -3.04 19.40 -19.77
N ARG A 55 -2.59 19.26 -18.51
CA ARG A 55 -1.22 18.85 -18.19
C ARG A 55 -0.89 17.44 -18.68
N ALA A 56 -1.83 16.50 -18.54
CA ALA A 56 -1.63 15.14 -19.03
C ALA A 56 -1.50 15.07 -20.56
N ALA A 57 -2.25 15.89 -21.30
CA ALA A 57 -2.14 15.96 -22.76
C ALA A 57 -0.76 16.47 -23.23
N GLU A 58 -0.08 17.27 -22.41
CA GLU A 58 1.26 17.80 -22.71
C GLU A 58 2.39 16.83 -22.31
N GLU A 59 2.24 16.13 -21.18
CA GLU A 59 3.34 15.38 -20.56
C GLU A 59 3.24 13.85 -20.73
N LEU A 60 2.05 13.28 -20.97
CA LEU A 60 1.89 11.84 -21.17
C LEU A 60 2.21 11.43 -22.61
N ARG A 61 2.63 10.18 -22.79
CA ARG A 61 2.65 9.55 -24.12
C ARG A 61 1.21 9.48 -24.66
N GLU A 62 1.06 9.82 -25.94
CA GLU A 62 -0.25 9.82 -26.63
C GLU A 62 -1.04 8.51 -26.45
N PRO A 63 -0.46 7.30 -26.61
CA PRO A 63 -1.23 6.06 -26.40
C PRO A 63 -1.76 5.89 -24.97
N LEU A 64 -1.04 6.40 -23.96
CA LEU A 64 -1.47 6.33 -22.57
C LEU A 64 -2.58 7.35 -22.29
N PHE A 65 -2.44 8.57 -22.81
CA PHE A 65 -3.47 9.60 -22.69
C PHE A 65 -4.81 9.12 -23.28
N GLU A 66 -4.79 8.54 -24.49
CA GLU A 66 -5.97 8.05 -25.20
C GLU A 66 -6.62 6.82 -24.54
N ALA A 67 -5.85 6.02 -23.80
CA ALA A 67 -6.36 4.84 -23.10
C ALA A 67 -7.14 5.18 -21.81
N LEU A 68 -7.02 6.42 -21.32
CA LEU A 68 -7.63 6.87 -20.06
C LEU A 68 -8.83 7.80 -20.31
N THR A 69 -9.76 7.82 -19.36
CA THR A 69 -10.97 8.64 -19.44
C THR A 69 -10.75 9.97 -18.71
N TRP A 70 -10.88 11.10 -19.40
CA TRP A 70 -10.62 12.42 -18.84
C TRP A 70 -11.92 13.21 -18.61
N PRO A 71 -12.64 13.00 -17.50
CA PRO A 71 -13.81 13.80 -17.19
C PRO A 71 -13.41 15.26 -17.02
N THR A 72 -14.29 16.19 -17.40
CA THR A 72 -14.03 17.65 -17.29
C THR A 72 -15.14 18.39 -16.55
N ASP A 73 -16.18 17.68 -16.15
CA ASP A 73 -17.32 18.20 -15.41
C ASP A 73 -17.74 17.22 -14.31
N PHE A 74 -18.58 17.68 -13.39
CA PHE A 74 -19.00 16.90 -12.24
C PHE A 74 -19.71 15.59 -12.61
N ASN A 75 -20.60 15.61 -13.60
CA ASN A 75 -21.34 14.41 -14.02
C ASN A 75 -20.41 13.38 -14.66
N GLY A 76 -19.44 13.83 -15.46
CA GLY A 76 -18.40 12.99 -16.04
C GLY A 76 -17.54 12.35 -14.96
N TYR A 77 -17.18 13.10 -13.91
CA TYR A 77 -16.44 12.55 -12.77
C TYR A 77 -17.25 11.51 -11.99
N THR A 78 -18.53 11.77 -11.73
CA THR A 78 -19.42 10.80 -11.10
C THR A 78 -19.51 9.50 -11.90
N ALA A 79 -19.67 9.59 -13.22
CA ALA A 79 -19.68 8.43 -14.10
C ALA A 79 -18.33 7.68 -14.08
N TYR A 80 -17.23 8.42 -14.15
CA TYR A 80 -15.88 7.85 -14.04
C TYR A 80 -15.68 7.08 -12.73
N VAL A 81 -16.07 7.64 -11.59
CA VAL A 81 -15.95 6.96 -10.28
C VAL A 81 -16.85 5.73 -10.24
N ALA A 82 -18.08 5.83 -10.75
CA ALA A 82 -19.00 4.70 -10.79
C ALA A 82 -18.47 3.53 -11.64
N ASP A 83 -17.75 3.81 -12.73
CA ASP A 83 -17.09 2.80 -13.55
C ASP A 83 -15.83 2.26 -12.84
N PHE A 84 -15.05 3.13 -12.20
CA PHE A 84 -13.85 2.75 -11.46
C PHE A 84 -14.16 1.79 -10.30
N LEU A 85 -15.21 2.06 -9.52
CA LEU A 85 -15.63 1.21 -8.39
C LEU A 85 -16.18 -0.16 -8.82
N ARG A 86 -16.44 -0.36 -10.12
CA ARG A 86 -16.85 -1.63 -10.72
C ARG A 86 -15.73 -2.29 -11.53
N TRP A 87 -14.60 -1.60 -11.69
CA TRP A 87 -13.48 -2.11 -12.45
C TRP A 87 -12.81 -3.26 -11.71
N ILE A 88 -12.62 -4.37 -12.43
CA ILE A 88 -11.82 -5.51 -11.99
C ILE A 88 -10.41 -5.28 -12.51
N PRO A 89 -9.38 -5.25 -11.64
CA PRO A 89 -8.02 -5.01 -12.11
C PRO A 89 -7.58 -6.09 -13.11
N TYR A 90 -6.97 -5.64 -14.20
CA TYR A 90 -6.63 -6.43 -15.38
C TYR A 90 -5.38 -5.85 -16.04
N GLN A 91 -4.62 -6.69 -16.74
CA GLN A 91 -3.44 -6.28 -17.49
C GLN A 91 -3.63 -6.62 -18.97
N SER A 92 -3.80 -5.60 -19.81
CA SER A 92 -3.99 -5.75 -21.26
C SER A 92 -2.68 -5.77 -22.03
N ASP A 93 -2.78 -6.19 -23.29
CA ASP A 93 -1.72 -6.04 -24.29
C ASP A 93 -1.87 -4.74 -25.11
N HIS A 94 -2.58 -3.74 -24.57
CA HIS A 94 -2.78 -2.46 -25.23
C HIS A 94 -1.47 -1.65 -25.37
N GLU A 95 -1.29 -0.93 -26.47
CA GLU A 95 -0.05 -0.22 -26.78
C GLU A 95 0.34 0.85 -25.75
N ALA A 96 -0.65 1.40 -25.04
CA ALA A 96 -0.46 2.27 -23.87
C ALA A 96 0.53 1.68 -22.85
N TRP A 97 0.48 0.37 -22.65
CA TRP A 97 1.23 -0.36 -21.62
C TRP A 97 2.25 -1.35 -22.18
N GLN A 98 2.40 -1.44 -23.51
CA GLN A 98 3.44 -2.26 -24.16
C GLN A 98 4.76 -1.51 -24.41
N ASN A 99 4.71 -0.22 -24.75
CA ASN A 99 5.83 0.50 -25.39
C ASN A 99 6.28 1.76 -24.63
N ALA A 100 6.26 1.76 -23.30
CA ALA A 100 6.87 2.84 -22.53
C ALA A 100 8.41 2.69 -22.55
N ASP A 101 9.08 3.52 -23.35
CA ASP A 101 10.54 3.70 -23.32
C ASP A 101 10.95 4.41 -22.01
N SER A 102 11.20 3.66 -20.94
CA SER A 102 12.04 4.13 -19.83
C SER A 102 12.54 2.95 -18.97
N ASP A 103 13.63 3.18 -18.24
CA ASP A 103 14.31 2.26 -17.31
C ASP A 103 13.45 1.81 -16.11
N ARG A 104 12.13 1.99 -16.16
CA ARG A 104 11.18 1.50 -15.17
C ARG A 104 10.79 0.08 -15.52
N GLU A 105 10.98 -0.83 -14.57
CA GLU A 105 10.72 -2.24 -14.75
C GLU A 105 9.23 -2.45 -15.13
N ARG A 106 9.06 -2.86 -16.40
CA ARG A 106 7.85 -2.84 -17.22
C ARG A 106 6.74 -3.79 -16.71
N HIS A 107 5.48 -3.55 -17.09
CA HIS A 107 4.34 -4.50 -17.14
C HIS A 107 3.43 -4.78 -15.92
N ASP A 108 3.48 -4.01 -14.84
CA ASP A 108 2.30 -3.82 -13.96
C ASP A 108 1.52 -2.53 -14.26
N GLN A 109 1.89 -1.90 -15.37
CA GLN A 109 1.62 -0.50 -15.66
C GLN A 109 0.14 -0.15 -15.85
N GLU A 110 -0.71 -1.05 -16.38
CA GLU A 110 -2.14 -0.69 -16.54
C GLU A 110 -2.82 -0.50 -15.19
N VAL A 111 -2.60 -1.45 -14.28
CA VAL A 111 -3.12 -1.35 -12.92
C VAL A 111 -2.58 -0.11 -12.22
N TYR A 112 -1.26 0.08 -12.28
CA TYR A 112 -0.61 1.21 -11.65
C TYR A 112 -1.09 2.56 -12.21
N ASP A 113 -1.18 2.71 -13.53
CA ASP A 113 -1.61 3.94 -14.19
C ASP A 113 -3.06 4.27 -13.87
N ARG A 114 -3.94 3.27 -13.83
CA ARG A 114 -5.36 3.48 -13.46
C ARG A 114 -5.49 3.93 -12.00
N LEU A 115 -4.71 3.35 -11.08
CA LEU A 115 -4.66 3.80 -9.68
C LEU A 115 -4.13 5.23 -9.58
N CYS A 116 -3.06 5.56 -10.30
CA CYS A 116 -2.50 6.92 -10.32
C CYS A 116 -3.47 7.93 -10.93
N HIS A 117 -4.11 7.56 -12.03
CA HIS A 117 -5.02 8.43 -12.78
C HIS A 117 -6.21 8.89 -11.91
N PHE A 118 -6.77 8.00 -11.07
CA PHE A 118 -7.85 8.38 -10.15
C PHE A 118 -7.45 9.56 -9.23
N PHE A 119 -6.28 9.47 -8.58
CA PHE A 119 -5.80 10.53 -7.67
C PHE A 119 -5.31 11.76 -8.44
N TRP A 120 -4.70 11.56 -9.61
CA TRP A 120 -4.26 12.66 -10.48
C TRP A 120 -5.38 13.62 -10.82
N LEU A 121 -6.59 13.12 -11.09
CA LEU A 121 -7.76 13.95 -11.41
C LEU A 121 -8.12 14.94 -10.29
N ILE A 122 -7.78 14.63 -9.04
CA ILE A 122 -8.24 15.35 -7.84
C ILE A 122 -7.12 16.00 -7.02
N ASP A 123 -5.85 15.84 -7.40
CA ASP A 123 -4.66 16.44 -6.75
C ASP A 123 -4.08 17.64 -7.54
N GLN A 124 -4.94 18.44 -8.18
CA GLN A 124 -4.47 19.66 -8.86
C GLN A 124 -4.61 20.90 -7.96
N ASN A 125 -3.72 21.86 -8.20
CA ASN A 125 -3.78 23.18 -7.58
C ASN A 125 -4.90 24.01 -8.23
N VAL A 126 -5.94 24.34 -7.46
CA VAL A 126 -7.14 25.03 -7.96
C VAL A 126 -7.52 26.24 -7.10
N GLY A 127 -8.54 26.98 -7.52
CA GLY A 127 -8.96 28.24 -6.91
C GLY A 127 -8.19 29.45 -7.46
N ASP A 128 -8.60 30.64 -7.02
CA ASP A 128 -8.11 31.92 -7.55
C ASP A 128 -6.60 32.14 -7.33
N ASP A 129 -6.03 31.55 -6.28
CA ASP A 129 -4.61 31.62 -5.94
C ASP A 129 -3.85 30.29 -6.17
N SER A 130 -4.51 29.30 -6.76
CA SER A 130 -3.96 27.95 -7.00
C SER A 130 -3.41 27.29 -5.73
N SER A 131 -3.98 27.58 -4.56
CA SER A 131 -3.54 27.01 -3.27
C SER A 131 -4.42 25.86 -2.77
N ALA A 132 -5.63 25.70 -3.31
CA ALA A 132 -6.56 24.67 -2.90
C ALA A 132 -6.28 23.35 -3.64
N ILE A 133 -6.55 22.24 -2.95
CA ILE A 133 -6.52 20.89 -3.51
C ILE A 133 -7.79 20.20 -3.03
N ILE A 134 -8.62 19.71 -3.96
CA ILE A 134 -9.98 19.26 -3.64
C ILE A 134 -10.02 18.01 -2.77
N GLU A 135 -9.07 17.07 -2.94
CA GLU A 135 -8.93 15.87 -2.09
C GLU A 135 -8.58 16.18 -0.61
N ASN A 136 -8.27 17.44 -0.29
CA ASN A 136 -8.05 17.89 1.09
C ASN A 136 -9.32 18.38 1.79
N VAL A 137 -10.43 18.53 1.07
CA VAL A 137 -11.72 18.88 1.67
C VAL A 137 -12.19 17.72 2.55
N ASP A 138 -12.53 18.01 3.82
CA ASP A 138 -12.70 16.99 4.86
C ASP A 138 -13.77 15.95 4.52
N TRP A 139 -14.98 16.36 4.13
CA TRP A 139 -16.04 15.41 3.77
C TRP A 139 -15.71 14.64 2.49
N PHE A 140 -15.02 15.28 1.53
CA PHE A 140 -14.68 14.65 0.26
C PHE A 140 -13.63 13.57 0.49
N ARG A 141 -12.67 13.83 1.38
CA ARG A 141 -11.72 12.82 1.87
C ARG A 141 -12.43 11.65 2.55
N ASP A 142 -13.42 11.93 3.40
CA ASP A 142 -14.19 10.87 4.06
C ASP A 142 -15.01 10.05 3.04
N TRP A 143 -15.49 10.70 1.97
CA TRP A 143 -16.12 10.04 0.84
C TRP A 143 -15.13 9.20 0.00
N LEU A 144 -13.89 9.66 -0.20
CA LEU A 144 -12.84 8.85 -0.84
C LEU A 144 -12.52 7.57 -0.05
N LEU A 145 -12.59 7.62 1.29
CA LEU A 145 -12.51 6.43 2.14
C LEU A 145 -13.71 5.50 1.95
N GLU A 146 -14.91 6.04 1.72
CA GLU A 146 -16.08 5.22 1.36
C GLU A 146 -15.87 4.52 0.01
N CYS A 147 -15.39 5.23 -1.01
CA CYS A 147 -15.02 4.67 -2.32
C CYS A 147 -14.02 3.50 -2.18
N ALA A 148 -12.95 3.72 -1.42
CA ALA A 148 -11.93 2.72 -1.13
C ALA A 148 -12.52 1.43 -0.51
N ARG A 149 -13.36 1.60 0.52
CA ARG A 149 -14.02 0.48 1.21
C ARG A 149 -15.01 -0.27 0.32
N ASP A 150 -15.82 0.46 -0.46
CA ASP A 150 -16.80 -0.12 -1.36
C ASP A 150 -16.16 -0.94 -2.48
N TRP A 151 -15.05 -0.42 -3.05
CA TRP A 151 -14.29 -1.17 -4.05
C TRP A 151 -13.59 -2.39 -3.44
N GLY A 152 -12.98 -2.24 -2.26
CA GLY A 152 -12.42 -3.37 -1.52
C GLY A 152 -13.44 -4.48 -1.30
N ALA A 153 -14.67 -4.13 -0.92
CA ALA A 153 -15.76 -5.09 -0.75
C ALA A 153 -16.18 -5.77 -2.07
N PHE A 154 -16.14 -5.05 -3.20
CA PHE A 154 -16.35 -5.66 -4.52
C PHE A 154 -15.24 -6.67 -4.87
N LEU A 155 -13.98 -6.34 -4.59
CA LEU A 155 -12.83 -7.20 -4.84
C LEU A 155 -12.76 -8.44 -3.92
N ASP A 156 -13.61 -8.50 -2.88
CA ASP A 156 -13.88 -9.68 -2.06
C ASP A 156 -15.06 -10.52 -2.55
N THR A 157 -15.64 -10.20 -3.71
CA THR A 157 -16.71 -11.01 -4.32
C THR A 157 -16.17 -11.94 -5.40
N PRO A 158 -16.82 -13.11 -5.65
CA PRO A 158 -16.46 -13.98 -6.77
C PRO A 158 -16.60 -13.34 -8.16
N ALA A 159 -17.36 -12.25 -8.28
CA ALA A 159 -17.49 -11.52 -9.54
C ALA A 159 -16.19 -10.80 -9.93
N SER A 160 -15.31 -10.53 -8.97
CA SER A 160 -14.06 -9.81 -9.17
C SER A 160 -12.90 -10.67 -9.71
N PHE A 161 -13.10 -11.97 -9.92
CA PHE A 161 -12.02 -12.83 -10.38
C PHE A 161 -12.51 -13.92 -11.31
N SER A 162 -11.70 -14.23 -12.32
CA SER A 162 -11.97 -15.26 -13.31
C SER A 162 -10.66 -15.80 -13.88
N GLU A 163 -10.75 -16.90 -14.62
CA GLU A 163 -9.60 -17.44 -15.37
C GLU A 163 -9.06 -16.41 -16.38
N GLU A 164 -9.94 -15.62 -17.01
CA GLU A 164 -9.54 -14.57 -17.95
C GLU A 164 -8.72 -13.47 -17.26
N ILE A 165 -9.11 -13.08 -16.03
CA ILE A 165 -8.30 -12.16 -15.23
C ILE A 165 -6.94 -12.77 -14.94
N LEU A 166 -6.89 -14.02 -14.45
CA LEU A 166 -5.62 -14.71 -14.18
C LEU A 166 -4.71 -14.77 -15.41
N GLU A 167 -5.25 -15.20 -16.56
CA GLU A 167 -4.53 -15.30 -17.82
C GLU A 167 -3.96 -13.95 -18.27
N SER A 168 -4.68 -12.86 -18.02
CA SER A 168 -4.21 -11.51 -18.37
C SER A 168 -2.91 -11.14 -17.66
N PHE A 169 -2.82 -11.38 -16.35
CA PHE A 169 -1.60 -11.07 -15.61
C PHE A 169 -0.49 -12.06 -15.95
N VAL A 170 -0.80 -13.35 -16.10
CA VAL A 170 0.21 -14.36 -16.49
C VAL A 170 0.83 -14.03 -17.84
N LYS A 171 0.03 -13.58 -18.81
CA LYS A 171 0.48 -13.29 -20.17
C LYS A 171 1.13 -11.92 -20.29
N ASN A 172 0.54 -10.90 -19.68
CA ASN A 172 0.85 -9.50 -19.95
C ASN A 172 1.60 -8.82 -18.80
N ALA A 173 1.77 -9.46 -17.63
CA ALA A 173 2.37 -8.86 -16.44
C ALA A 173 3.29 -9.82 -15.65
N PRO A 174 4.39 -10.33 -16.25
CA PRO A 174 5.28 -11.32 -15.62
C PRO A 174 5.94 -10.86 -14.29
N GLN A 175 5.95 -9.55 -14.00
CA GLN A 175 6.47 -8.94 -12.78
C GLN A 175 5.68 -9.35 -11.55
N TYR A 176 4.39 -9.68 -11.73
CA TYR A 176 3.58 -10.26 -10.68
C TYR A 176 4.08 -11.64 -10.25
N ARG A 177 4.98 -12.29 -11.02
CA ARG A 177 5.56 -13.61 -10.72
C ARG A 177 4.51 -14.62 -10.28
N ILE A 178 3.36 -14.62 -10.96
CA ILE A 178 2.18 -15.38 -10.52
C ILE A 178 2.48 -16.87 -10.48
N GLU A 179 3.36 -17.34 -11.37
CA GLU A 179 3.87 -18.71 -11.40
C GLU A 179 4.46 -19.18 -10.07
N GLU A 180 4.97 -18.27 -9.22
CA GLU A 180 5.45 -18.59 -7.88
C GLU A 180 4.33 -19.03 -6.94
N SER A 181 3.07 -18.81 -7.32
CA SER A 181 1.88 -19.16 -6.56
C SER A 181 0.94 -20.11 -7.32
N LEU A 182 1.42 -20.71 -8.41
CA LEU A 182 0.68 -21.70 -9.21
C LEU A 182 1.27 -23.11 -9.06
N ILE A 183 0.42 -24.13 -9.11
CA ILE A 183 0.77 -25.54 -9.25
C ILE A 183 -0.01 -26.09 -10.44
N ASP A 184 0.68 -26.61 -11.45
CA ASP A 184 0.10 -27.08 -12.72
C ASP A 184 -0.82 -26.04 -13.39
N GLY A 185 -0.39 -24.76 -13.35
CA GLY A 185 -1.12 -23.63 -13.93
C GLY A 185 -2.34 -23.17 -13.12
N LYS A 186 -2.58 -23.73 -11.92
CA LYS A 186 -3.72 -23.37 -11.06
C LYS A 186 -3.27 -22.75 -9.75
N PRO A 187 -4.07 -21.87 -9.12
CA PRO A 187 -3.78 -21.33 -7.80
C PRO A 187 -3.40 -22.41 -6.80
N ASN A 188 -2.28 -22.23 -6.10
CA ASN A 188 -1.84 -23.16 -5.08
C ASN A 188 -2.83 -23.21 -3.89
N GLN A 189 -2.68 -24.22 -3.05
CA GLN A 189 -3.46 -24.38 -1.82
C GLN A 189 -2.58 -24.00 -0.61
N PRO A 190 -3.16 -23.38 0.43
CA PRO A 190 -4.60 -23.16 0.67
C PRO A 190 -5.19 -21.92 -0.03
N SER A 191 -4.42 -21.21 -0.87
CA SER A 191 -4.80 -19.88 -1.37
C SER A 191 -6.01 -19.91 -2.32
N GLY A 192 -6.10 -20.89 -3.23
CA GLY A 192 -7.31 -21.27 -3.98
C GLY A 192 -8.22 -20.14 -4.43
N TRP A 193 -7.69 -19.15 -5.16
CA TRP A 193 -8.30 -17.83 -5.34
C TRP A 193 -9.68 -17.86 -6.02
N LEU A 194 -10.66 -17.25 -5.37
CA LEU A 194 -12.01 -17.03 -5.87
C LEU A 194 -12.34 -15.56 -6.05
N THR A 195 -11.52 -14.64 -5.51
CA THR A 195 -11.74 -13.19 -5.53
C THR A 195 -10.44 -12.49 -5.88
N PHE A 196 -10.53 -11.25 -6.36
CA PHE A 196 -9.33 -10.50 -6.74
C PHE A 196 -8.41 -10.26 -5.55
N ASN A 197 -8.98 -9.95 -4.39
CA ASN A 197 -8.24 -9.76 -3.16
C ASN A 197 -7.50 -11.03 -2.71
N GLN A 198 -8.08 -12.22 -2.92
CA GLN A 198 -7.39 -13.49 -2.66
C GLN A 198 -6.23 -13.73 -3.63
N PHE A 199 -6.38 -13.35 -4.90
CA PHE A 199 -5.30 -13.38 -5.88
C PHE A 199 -4.17 -12.39 -5.53
N PHE A 200 -4.52 -11.17 -5.13
CA PHE A 200 -3.52 -10.17 -4.75
C PHE A 200 -2.75 -10.60 -3.50
N ALA A 201 -3.46 -11.04 -2.46
CA ALA A 201 -2.91 -11.60 -1.23
C ALA A 201 -2.52 -13.09 -1.36
N ARG A 202 -2.14 -13.54 -2.56
CA ARG A 202 -1.71 -14.93 -2.83
C ARG A 202 -0.59 -15.38 -1.91
N GLN A 203 -0.55 -16.67 -1.61
CA GLN A 203 0.60 -17.31 -0.94
C GLN A 203 1.58 -17.86 -1.97
N LEU A 204 2.88 -17.77 -1.69
CA LEU A 204 3.90 -18.41 -2.52
C LEU A 204 3.92 -19.92 -2.32
N ASN A 205 4.38 -20.63 -3.33
CA ASN A 205 4.77 -22.03 -3.22
C ASN A 205 5.90 -22.19 -2.20
N SER A 206 5.87 -23.28 -1.44
CA SER A 206 6.84 -23.54 -0.38
C SER A 206 8.28 -23.61 -0.91
N GLY A 207 9.21 -22.98 -0.19
CA GLY A 207 10.65 -23.06 -0.47
C GLY A 207 11.20 -22.01 -1.44
N LEU A 208 10.37 -21.12 -1.99
CA LEU A 208 10.81 -20.07 -2.93
C LEU A 208 11.52 -18.89 -2.26
N ARG A 209 11.44 -18.78 -0.93
CA ARG A 209 12.00 -17.66 -0.15
C ARG A 209 12.76 -18.20 1.07
N PRO A 210 13.99 -18.73 0.88
CA PRO A 210 14.83 -19.14 1.99
C PRO A 210 15.20 -17.93 2.87
N ILE A 211 14.99 -18.06 4.18
CA ILE A 211 15.34 -17.01 5.14
C ILE A 211 16.85 -17.01 5.37
N ASP A 212 17.51 -15.88 5.13
CA ASP A 212 18.94 -15.76 5.42
C ASP A 212 19.21 -15.72 6.94
N ALA A 213 20.25 -16.44 7.35
CA ALA A 213 20.70 -16.55 8.74
C ALA A 213 19.53 -16.67 9.74
N PRO A 214 18.67 -17.71 9.64
CA PRO A 214 17.39 -17.78 10.36
C PRO A 214 17.52 -17.86 11.89
N GLN A 215 18.73 -18.09 12.39
CA GLN A 215 19.07 -18.19 13.82
C GLN A 215 20.02 -17.08 14.29
N ASP A 216 20.17 -16.00 13.52
CA ASP A 216 21.09 -14.89 13.84
C ASP A 216 20.45 -13.53 13.54
N ASN A 217 19.89 -12.88 14.55
CA ASN A 217 19.26 -11.56 14.48
C ASN A 217 20.22 -10.43 14.14
N HIS A 218 21.55 -10.63 14.20
CA HIS A 218 22.52 -9.65 13.72
C HIS A 218 22.52 -9.55 12.18
N VAL A 219 21.85 -10.47 11.48
CA VAL A 219 21.57 -10.40 10.05
C VAL A 219 20.06 -10.15 9.86
N LEU A 220 19.68 -8.94 9.48
CA LEU A 220 18.27 -8.60 9.24
C LEU A 220 17.84 -9.04 7.85
N THR A 221 16.62 -9.57 7.77
CA THR A 221 16.01 -9.97 6.48
C THR A 221 14.89 -9.03 6.06
N SER A 222 14.65 -8.91 4.75
CA SER A 222 13.51 -8.16 4.22
C SER A 222 12.20 -8.72 4.76
N ALA A 223 11.35 -7.84 5.27
CA ALA A 223 10.03 -8.17 5.79
C ALA A 223 9.00 -8.40 4.67
N ALA A 224 9.27 -7.94 3.44
CA ALA A 224 8.38 -8.10 2.30
C ALA A 224 9.17 -8.20 0.98
N ASP A 225 8.48 -8.52 -0.11
CA ASP A 225 9.01 -8.31 -1.45
C ASP A 225 8.89 -6.79 -1.77
N CYS A 226 9.97 -6.01 -1.61
CA CYS A 226 9.91 -4.54 -1.61
C CYS A 226 11.20 -3.88 -2.11
N GLY A 227 11.12 -2.61 -2.53
CA GLY A 227 12.27 -1.77 -2.85
C GLY A 227 12.62 -0.80 -1.72
N TYR A 228 13.91 -0.65 -1.42
CA TYR A 228 14.39 0.38 -0.48
C TYR A 228 14.11 1.78 -1.03
N GLN A 229 13.54 2.66 -0.21
CA GLN A 229 13.30 4.06 -0.55
C GLN A 229 14.28 4.98 0.17
N ARG A 230 14.28 4.93 1.51
CA ARG A 230 14.99 5.92 2.32
C ARG A 230 15.28 5.44 3.72
N GLN A 231 16.33 6.00 4.31
CA GLN A 231 16.68 5.87 5.72
C GLN A 231 16.82 7.25 6.36
N PHE A 232 16.33 7.38 7.58
CA PHE A 232 16.50 8.56 8.42
C PHE A 232 17.01 8.18 9.81
N ALA A 233 17.85 9.05 10.39
CA ALA A 233 18.07 9.04 11.82
C ALA A 233 16.86 9.67 12.52
N ILE A 234 16.38 9.04 13.59
CA ILE A 234 15.33 9.57 14.46
C ILE A 234 16.03 10.40 15.53
N ASP A 235 15.60 11.63 15.77
CA ASP A 235 16.17 12.47 16.83
C ASP A 235 15.65 12.09 18.24
N GLU A 236 16.13 12.79 19.27
CA GLU A 236 15.74 12.51 20.67
C GLU A 236 14.27 12.83 20.95
N ASP A 237 13.64 13.67 20.14
CA ASP A 237 12.22 14.05 20.25
C ASP A 237 11.34 13.16 19.35
N SER A 238 11.85 11.99 18.95
CA SER A 238 11.20 11.01 18.07
C SER A 238 10.87 11.55 16.68
N LYS A 239 11.63 12.54 16.17
CA LYS A 239 11.38 13.13 14.85
C LYS A 239 12.34 12.64 13.77
N ILE A 240 11.84 12.53 12.55
CA ILE A 240 12.60 12.44 11.31
C ILE A 240 12.48 13.77 10.55
N PRO A 241 13.36 14.08 9.57
CA PRO A 241 13.28 15.32 8.80
C PRO A 241 11.87 15.57 8.27
N ALA A 242 11.31 16.71 8.71
CA ALA A 242 9.92 17.06 8.45
C ALA A 242 9.63 17.05 6.95
N THR A 243 8.59 16.31 6.64
CA THR A 243 8.29 15.86 5.30
C THR A 243 6.86 16.31 5.00
N ARG A 244 6.69 17.07 3.90
CA ARG A 244 5.44 17.79 3.64
C ARG A 244 4.46 16.97 2.81
N VAL A 245 3.44 16.44 3.48
CA VAL A 245 2.25 15.83 2.88
C VAL A 245 1.35 16.93 2.35
N LYS A 246 0.82 16.75 1.13
CA LYS A 246 -0.21 17.63 0.54
C LYS A 246 0.18 19.12 0.52
N ARG A 247 1.48 19.43 0.58
CA ARG A 247 2.06 20.80 0.69
C ARG A 247 1.52 21.62 1.89
N THR A 248 0.77 21.01 2.80
CA THR A 248 0.00 21.67 3.87
C THR A 248 0.34 21.16 5.26
N HIS A 249 0.72 19.89 5.40
CA HIS A 249 1.00 19.24 6.69
C HIS A 249 2.43 18.69 6.72
N ALA A 250 3.16 18.91 7.80
CA ALA A 250 4.50 18.35 8.00
C ALA A 250 4.39 17.14 8.92
N TYR A 251 4.76 15.97 8.39
CA TYR A 251 4.84 14.73 9.16
C TYR A 251 6.30 14.36 9.39
N GLY A 252 6.51 13.50 10.37
CA GLY A 252 7.84 13.05 10.79
C GLY A 252 7.93 12.74 12.27
N ASP A 253 6.81 12.52 12.97
CA ASP A 253 6.79 12.10 14.37
C ASP A 253 6.60 10.58 14.46
N VAL A 254 7.65 9.86 14.84
CA VAL A 254 7.61 8.41 15.00
C VAL A 254 6.60 7.98 16.09
N ALA A 255 6.36 8.82 17.10
CA ALA A 255 5.34 8.54 18.09
C ALA A 255 3.92 8.61 17.50
N GLU A 256 3.67 9.53 16.55
CA GLU A 256 2.41 9.58 15.79
C GLU A 256 2.27 8.34 14.89
N LEU A 257 3.36 7.89 14.26
CA LEU A 257 3.35 6.64 13.49
C LEU A 257 2.94 5.44 14.35
N LEU A 258 3.36 5.42 15.61
CA LEU A 258 3.09 4.35 16.57
C LEU A 258 1.90 4.67 17.48
N ASP A 259 0.95 5.53 17.05
CA ASP A 259 -0.19 5.94 17.85
C ASP A 259 -0.89 4.74 18.52
N GLY A 260 -1.15 4.86 19.83
CA GLY A 260 -1.69 3.78 20.67
C GLY A 260 -0.66 2.78 21.22
N SER A 261 0.59 2.80 20.77
CA SER A 261 1.65 1.92 21.28
C SER A 261 2.22 2.41 22.60
N THR A 262 2.47 1.49 23.54
CA THR A 262 3.22 1.83 24.77
C THR A 262 4.72 2.01 24.51
N TYR A 263 5.20 1.69 23.30
CA TYR A 263 6.59 1.78 22.86
C TYR A 263 6.86 2.94 21.91
N ALA A 264 5.93 3.88 21.75
CA ALA A 264 6.04 5.01 20.81
C ALA A 264 7.39 5.77 20.94
N ASP A 265 7.86 5.99 22.16
CA ASP A 265 9.13 6.70 22.45
C ASP A 265 10.37 5.79 22.45
N ALA A 266 10.20 4.47 22.30
CA ALA A 266 11.29 3.51 22.44
C ALA A 266 12.33 3.59 21.30
N PHE A 267 11.98 4.28 20.21
CA PHE A 267 12.80 4.45 19.01
C PHE A 267 13.46 5.84 18.91
N ALA A 268 13.28 6.71 19.91
CA ALA A 268 13.98 7.99 19.97
C ALA A 268 15.52 7.81 19.90
N GLY A 269 16.18 8.63 19.08
CA GLY A 269 17.61 8.49 18.78
C GLY A 269 17.95 7.29 17.88
N GLY A 270 16.95 6.61 17.33
CA GLY A 270 17.05 5.37 16.56
C GLY A 270 17.16 5.57 15.04
N THR A 271 16.77 4.54 14.31
CA THR A 271 16.77 4.53 12.83
C THR A 271 15.38 4.22 12.30
N PHE A 272 14.94 4.99 11.30
CA PHE A 272 13.74 4.77 10.50
C PHE A 272 14.16 4.34 9.09
N VAL A 273 13.51 3.31 8.54
CA VAL A 273 13.79 2.81 7.19
C VAL A 273 12.49 2.57 6.46
N HIS A 274 12.38 3.12 5.25
CA HIS A 274 11.22 2.99 4.39
C HIS A 274 11.48 2.07 3.21
N TYR A 275 10.55 1.17 2.98
CA TYR A 275 10.45 0.30 1.82
C TYR A 275 9.06 0.42 1.19
N ALA A 276 9.02 0.44 -0.14
CA ALA A 276 7.77 0.48 -0.89
C ALA A 276 7.56 -0.83 -1.65
N LEU A 277 6.32 -1.29 -1.74
CA LEU A 277 5.92 -2.46 -2.51
C LEU A 277 5.14 -1.99 -3.76
N PRO A 278 5.64 -2.25 -4.98
CA PRO A 278 4.86 -2.03 -6.18
C PRO A 278 3.68 -3.01 -6.22
N PRO A 279 2.57 -2.71 -6.94
CA PRO A 279 1.41 -3.61 -7.04
C PRO A 279 1.73 -5.02 -7.56
N SER A 280 2.82 -5.18 -8.32
CA SER A 280 3.32 -6.47 -8.78
C SER A 280 3.96 -7.34 -7.68
N ALA A 281 4.27 -6.79 -6.52
CA ALA A 281 4.97 -7.52 -5.48
C ALA A 281 4.13 -8.67 -4.88
N TYR A 282 4.78 -9.41 -3.99
CA TYR A 282 4.09 -10.30 -3.07
C TYR A 282 3.69 -9.48 -1.84
N HIS A 283 2.38 -9.32 -1.63
CA HIS A 283 1.81 -8.40 -0.63
C HIS A 283 1.51 -9.06 0.72
N ARG A 284 2.24 -10.12 1.07
CA ARG A 284 2.27 -10.60 2.46
C ARG A 284 3.60 -10.24 3.09
N TYR A 285 3.57 -9.90 4.37
CA TYR A 285 4.74 -9.47 5.11
C TYR A 285 5.04 -10.41 6.27
N HIS A 286 6.32 -10.46 6.56
CA HIS A 286 7.00 -11.41 7.43
C HIS A 286 7.89 -10.67 8.42
N LEU A 287 8.37 -11.38 9.44
CA LEU A 287 9.21 -10.76 10.46
C LEU A 287 10.71 -10.77 10.06
N PRO A 288 11.43 -9.65 10.19
CA PRO A 288 12.83 -9.52 9.79
C PRO A 288 13.82 -10.14 10.80
N ALA A 289 13.32 -10.50 11.99
CA ALA A 289 14.07 -11.08 13.10
C ALA A 289 13.19 -12.06 13.90
N ALA A 290 13.82 -12.91 14.70
CA ALA A 290 13.14 -13.76 15.68
C ALA A 290 13.01 -13.01 17.02
N GLY A 291 11.95 -13.27 17.77
CA GLY A 291 11.74 -12.63 19.08
C GLY A 291 10.35 -12.86 19.63
N HIS A 292 9.95 -12.00 20.57
CA HIS A 292 8.65 -12.01 21.20
C HIS A 292 7.81 -10.82 20.73
N VAL A 293 6.60 -11.07 20.23
CA VAL A 293 5.69 -10.00 19.77
C VAL A 293 5.01 -9.36 20.97
N ARG A 294 5.35 -8.10 21.27
CA ARG A 294 4.78 -7.34 22.39
C ARG A 294 3.46 -6.69 22.03
N GLU A 295 3.38 -6.10 20.86
CA GLU A 295 2.17 -5.42 20.37
C GLU A 295 1.95 -5.76 18.90
N ALA A 296 0.67 -5.84 18.52
CA ALA A 296 0.21 -6.07 17.16
C ALA A 296 -1.23 -5.52 17.07
N PHE A 297 -1.41 -4.38 16.39
CA PHE A 297 -2.73 -3.76 16.20
C PHE A 297 -2.75 -2.89 14.94
N THR A 298 -3.94 -2.47 14.52
CA THR A 298 -4.13 -1.57 13.37
C THR A 298 -4.54 -0.19 13.87
N VAL A 299 -3.99 0.85 13.25
CA VAL A 299 -4.40 2.24 13.39
C VAL A 299 -5.14 2.63 12.12
N ASP A 300 -6.40 3.04 12.26
CA ASP A 300 -7.20 3.51 11.15
C ASP A 300 -6.68 4.86 10.64
N GLY A 301 -6.53 4.97 9.32
CA GLY A 301 -6.07 6.19 8.68
C GLY A 301 -6.79 6.48 7.38
N ARG A 302 -6.13 7.26 6.53
CA ARG A 302 -6.68 7.89 5.32
C ARG A 302 -6.31 7.08 4.06
N ALA A 303 -7.04 7.31 2.97
CA ALA A 303 -6.70 6.83 1.62
C ALA A 303 -6.14 7.98 0.80
N TYR A 304 -4.94 7.81 0.25
CA TYR A 304 -4.24 8.86 -0.49
C TYR A 304 -3.15 8.28 -1.38
N LEU A 305 -2.87 8.92 -2.52
CA LEU A 305 -1.69 8.66 -3.35
C LEU A 305 -1.26 9.97 -4.05
N LYS A 306 0.01 10.37 -3.89
CA LYS A 306 0.55 11.54 -4.62
C LYS A 306 1.00 11.12 -5.98
N VAL A 307 0.54 11.82 -7.01
CA VAL A 307 0.86 11.49 -8.38
C VAL A 307 1.49 12.69 -9.07
N SER A 308 2.60 12.46 -9.77
CA SER A 308 3.14 13.42 -10.73
C SER A 308 3.25 12.79 -12.11
N LEU A 309 3.54 13.62 -13.09
CA LEU A 309 3.95 13.16 -14.41
C LEU A 309 5.47 13.17 -14.52
N GLY A 310 6.00 12.30 -15.36
CA GLY A 310 7.41 12.31 -15.76
C GLY A 310 7.72 11.16 -16.70
N GLU A 311 8.68 11.36 -17.60
CA GLU A 311 9.11 10.36 -18.60
C GLU A 311 7.95 9.81 -19.45
N GLY A 312 6.90 10.62 -19.68
CA GLY A 312 5.75 10.19 -20.48
C GLY A 312 4.74 9.29 -19.75
N GLY A 313 4.81 9.17 -18.43
CA GLY A 313 3.91 8.37 -17.59
C GLY A 313 3.63 8.99 -16.22
N PHE A 314 2.89 8.24 -15.38
CA PHE A 314 2.62 8.62 -13.99
C PHE A 314 3.74 8.16 -13.04
N ASN A 315 4.01 8.98 -12.03
CA ASN A 315 4.99 8.72 -10.98
C ASN A 315 4.30 8.91 -9.63
N SER A 316 4.00 7.82 -8.93
CA SER A 316 3.68 7.89 -7.52
C SER A 316 4.96 8.22 -6.74
N HIS A 317 4.97 9.37 -6.08
CA HIS A 317 6.09 9.78 -5.24
C HIS A 317 5.90 9.20 -3.86
N ASP A 318 6.44 8.00 -3.67
CA ASP A 318 6.44 7.30 -2.39
C ASP A 318 7.87 7.12 -1.87
N ASP A 319 8.53 8.25 -1.62
CA ASP A 319 9.96 8.33 -1.30
C ASP A 319 10.23 8.60 0.19
N ALA A 320 9.25 8.38 1.07
CA ALA A 320 9.23 8.79 2.50
C ALA A 320 9.49 10.29 2.76
N THR A 321 9.65 11.13 1.72
CA THR A 321 9.77 12.59 1.88
C THR A 321 8.44 13.30 1.67
N THR A 322 7.38 12.51 1.53
CA THR A 322 6.03 12.98 1.40
C THR A 322 5.24 12.86 2.70
N GLY A 323 5.44 11.85 3.55
CA GLY A 323 4.96 11.77 4.95
C GLY A 323 3.61 11.11 5.11
N TYR A 324 3.16 10.44 4.05
CA TYR A 324 1.84 9.84 3.96
C TYR A 324 1.66 8.69 4.93
N GLU A 325 2.75 7.99 5.24
CA GLU A 325 2.79 6.84 6.13
C GLU A 325 2.20 7.11 7.52
N PHE A 326 2.31 8.36 8.00
CA PHE A 326 1.81 8.78 9.31
C PHE A 326 0.28 8.98 9.34
N SER A 327 -0.35 9.11 8.17
CA SER A 327 -1.76 9.46 8.05
C SER A 327 -2.64 8.36 7.47
N GLN A 328 -2.03 7.31 6.90
CA GLN A 328 -2.71 6.17 6.30
C GLN A 328 -3.00 5.07 7.31
N THR A 329 -3.92 4.17 6.93
CA THR A 329 -4.18 2.97 7.72
C THR A 329 -2.91 2.12 7.77
N ARG A 330 -2.50 1.76 8.98
CA ARG A 330 -1.22 1.08 9.21
C ARG A 330 -1.32 0.08 10.35
N GLY A 331 -0.51 -0.96 10.28
CA GLY A 331 -0.29 -1.86 11.42
C GLY A 331 0.85 -1.35 12.27
N VAL A 332 0.82 -1.70 13.55
CA VAL A 332 1.93 -1.50 14.47
C VAL A 332 2.28 -2.86 15.07
N VAL A 333 3.50 -3.32 14.82
CA VAL A 333 4.05 -4.55 15.38
C VAL A 333 5.34 -4.23 16.12
N ILE A 334 5.39 -4.54 17.42
CA ILE A 334 6.59 -4.37 18.24
C ILE A 334 7.17 -5.74 18.56
N LEU A 335 8.34 -6.02 18.01
CA LEU A 335 9.09 -7.25 18.22
C LEU A 335 10.22 -7.02 19.22
N ASP A 336 10.29 -7.85 20.26
CA ASP A 336 11.31 -7.79 21.29
C ASP A 336 12.30 -8.94 21.15
N THR A 337 13.56 -8.62 20.87
CA THR A 337 14.60 -9.63 20.58
C THR A 337 15.49 -9.96 21.78
N ARG A 338 15.31 -9.30 22.93
CA ARG A 338 16.22 -9.39 24.10
C ARG A 338 16.32 -10.78 24.72
N GLU A 339 15.26 -11.57 24.62
CA GLU A 339 15.20 -12.96 25.11
C GLU A 339 15.29 -13.98 23.97
N SER A 340 15.61 -13.55 22.76
CA SER A 340 15.71 -14.42 21.58
C SER A 340 17.01 -15.23 21.60
N ASP A 341 16.90 -16.55 21.39
CA ASP A 341 18.05 -17.44 21.17
C ASP A 341 18.82 -17.09 19.88
N ALA A 342 18.21 -16.32 18.97
CA ALA A 342 18.84 -15.86 17.73
C ALA A 342 19.70 -14.60 17.92
N GLY A 343 19.79 -14.04 19.13
CA GLY A 343 20.57 -12.84 19.43
C GLY A 343 19.72 -11.60 19.69
N ASP A 344 20.30 -10.67 20.45
CA ASP A 344 19.67 -9.45 20.95
C ASP A 344 20.06 -8.23 20.10
N ILE A 345 19.03 -7.60 19.54
CA ILE A 345 19.09 -6.31 18.83
C ILE A 345 18.02 -5.34 19.38
N GLY A 346 17.59 -5.52 20.63
CA GLY A 346 16.56 -4.70 21.26
C GLY A 346 15.17 -4.85 20.63
N LEU A 347 14.41 -3.75 20.61
CA LEU A 347 13.10 -3.67 19.97
C LEU A 347 13.22 -3.35 18.48
N VAL A 348 12.41 -4.04 17.67
CA VAL A 348 12.20 -3.75 16.26
C VAL A 348 10.73 -3.40 16.06
N GLY A 349 10.47 -2.21 15.54
CA GLY A 349 9.13 -1.80 15.12
C GLY A 349 8.92 -2.15 13.66
N LEU A 350 7.83 -2.82 13.32
CA LEU A 350 7.38 -3.00 11.95
C LEU A 350 6.05 -2.27 11.79
N VAL A 351 5.97 -1.42 10.77
CA VAL A 351 4.78 -0.64 10.47
C VAL A 351 4.41 -0.89 9.01
N PRO A 352 3.59 -1.92 8.70
CA PRO A 352 2.99 -2.08 7.39
C PRO A 352 1.98 -0.95 7.16
N VAL A 353 2.06 -0.24 6.04
CA VAL A 353 1.15 0.87 5.70
C VAL A 353 0.39 0.53 4.43
N GLY A 354 -0.93 0.69 4.45
CA GLY A 354 -1.77 0.48 3.29
C GLY A 354 -1.99 1.80 2.55
N MET A 355 -1.75 1.82 1.24
CA MET A 355 -1.88 3.03 0.41
C MET A 355 -3.01 2.93 -0.62
N SER A 356 -3.35 4.08 -1.21
CA SER A 356 -4.32 4.18 -2.32
C SER A 356 -5.70 3.67 -1.87
N HIS A 357 -6.41 2.97 -2.76
CA HIS A 357 -7.81 2.62 -2.63
C HIS A 357 -8.10 1.44 -1.70
N VAL A 358 -7.11 0.70 -1.20
CA VAL A 358 -7.38 -0.31 -0.17
C VAL A 358 -6.25 -0.30 0.85
N GLY A 359 -6.34 0.64 1.79
CA GLY A 359 -5.52 0.72 2.99
C GLY A 359 -5.80 -0.41 4.00
N SER A 360 -5.88 -1.65 3.54
CA SER A 360 -6.19 -2.80 4.40
C SER A 360 -4.92 -3.39 5.00
N ILE A 361 -4.91 -3.55 6.31
CA ILE A 361 -3.86 -4.22 7.06
C ILE A 361 -4.48 -5.42 7.77
N ASN A 362 -4.19 -6.63 7.27
CA ASN A 362 -4.71 -7.86 7.82
C ASN A 362 -3.61 -8.57 8.61
N LEU A 363 -3.67 -8.50 9.94
CA LEU A 363 -2.74 -9.21 10.81
C LEU A 363 -3.18 -10.68 10.94
N THR A 364 -2.31 -11.62 10.58
CA THR A 364 -2.58 -13.07 10.64
C THR A 364 -2.05 -13.72 11.91
N ALA A 365 -1.19 -13.03 12.65
CA ALA A 365 -0.62 -13.48 13.91
C ALA A 365 -1.02 -12.56 15.07
N ALA A 366 -1.26 -13.17 16.24
CA ALA A 366 -1.59 -12.45 17.46
C ALA A 366 -0.33 -11.98 18.21
N ARG A 367 -0.49 -10.96 19.06
CA ARG A 367 0.50 -10.53 20.05
C ARG A 367 0.77 -11.61 21.12
N ASP A 368 1.74 -11.33 21.99
CA ASP A 368 2.10 -12.12 23.18
C ASP A 368 2.57 -13.54 22.85
N ARG A 369 3.42 -13.67 21.83
CA ARG A 369 3.99 -14.96 21.40
C ARG A 369 5.41 -14.84 20.87
N ASP A 370 6.13 -15.95 20.96
CA ASP A 370 7.42 -16.11 20.30
C ASP A 370 7.21 -16.46 18.81
N VAL A 371 8.12 -15.93 17.99
CA VAL A 371 8.09 -16.02 16.53
C VAL A 371 9.49 -16.22 15.99
N ALA A 372 9.59 -17.01 14.92
CA ALA A 372 10.84 -17.21 14.20
C ALA A 372 11.04 -16.10 13.16
N LYS A 373 12.30 -15.86 12.80
CA LYS A 373 12.63 -14.98 11.68
C LYS A 373 12.00 -15.53 10.39
N GLY A 374 11.30 -14.67 9.66
CA GLY A 374 10.61 -15.02 8.43
C GLY A 374 9.19 -15.59 8.63
N ASP A 375 8.69 -15.71 9.86
CA ASP A 375 7.28 -16.05 10.08
C ASP A 375 6.38 -14.99 9.42
N GLU A 376 5.32 -15.44 8.73
CA GLU A 376 4.29 -14.56 8.18
C GLU A 376 3.55 -13.87 9.33
N PHE A 377 3.34 -12.56 9.21
CA PHE A 377 2.65 -11.78 10.23
C PHE A 377 1.36 -11.11 9.73
N GLY A 378 1.24 -10.90 8.42
CA GLY A 378 0.03 -10.36 7.83
C GLY A 378 0.14 -10.12 6.33
N TYR A 379 -0.88 -9.48 5.78
CA TYR A 379 -0.96 -9.17 4.36
C TYR A 379 -1.77 -7.91 4.07
N PHE A 380 -1.51 -7.33 2.89
CA PHE A 380 -2.30 -6.25 2.30
C PHE A 380 -3.31 -6.84 1.30
N LEU A 381 -4.47 -6.20 1.16
CA LEU A 381 -5.35 -6.38 0.00
C LEU A 381 -5.03 -5.33 -1.07
N PHE A 382 -5.76 -5.39 -2.19
CA PHE A 382 -5.37 -4.71 -3.43
C PHE A 382 -5.20 -3.19 -3.32
N GLY A 383 -3.97 -2.71 -3.42
CA GLY A 383 -3.67 -1.27 -3.34
C GLY A 383 -2.17 -1.04 -3.44
N GLY A 384 -1.72 0.12 -2.96
CA GLY A 384 -0.29 0.33 -2.68
C GLY A 384 0.06 -0.16 -1.28
N SER A 385 1.33 -0.44 -1.01
CA SER A 385 1.75 -0.89 0.32
C SER A 385 3.16 -0.46 0.64
N ASP A 386 3.40 -0.08 1.89
CA ASP A 386 4.73 0.21 2.42
C ASP A 386 5.05 -0.64 3.62
N MET A 387 6.35 -0.72 3.88
CA MET A 387 6.91 -1.32 5.07
C MET A 387 7.92 -0.36 5.68
N ILE A 388 7.65 0.04 6.92
CA ILE A 388 8.60 0.81 7.71
C ILE A 388 9.19 -0.08 8.79
N LEU A 389 10.52 -0.02 8.92
CA LEU A 389 11.24 -0.66 10.01
C LEU A 389 11.86 0.41 10.93
N LEU A 390 11.66 0.24 12.23
CA LEU A 390 12.18 1.10 13.28
C LEU A 390 13.15 0.33 14.16
N PHE A 391 14.30 0.93 14.46
CA PHE A 391 15.35 0.34 15.29
C PHE A 391 15.74 1.29 16.42
N GLN A 392 16.00 0.74 17.61
CA GLN A 392 16.43 1.53 18.76
C GLN A 392 17.84 2.09 18.57
N ARG A 393 18.14 3.20 19.27
CA ARG A 393 19.42 3.93 19.20
C ARG A 393 20.72 3.13 19.34
N HIS A 394 20.67 1.98 20.00
CA HIS A 394 21.85 1.13 20.24
C HIS A 394 22.06 0.10 19.12
N VAL A 395 21.11 -0.02 18.20
CA VAL A 395 21.20 -0.82 16.99
C VAL A 395 21.61 0.12 15.88
N THR A 396 22.70 -0.20 15.18
CA THR A 396 23.18 0.60 14.04
C THR A 396 23.20 -0.28 12.79
N PRO A 397 22.05 -0.60 12.20
CA PRO A 397 22.03 -1.53 11.08
C PRO A 397 22.73 -0.92 9.88
N ASN A 398 23.68 -1.66 9.32
CA ASN A 398 24.34 -1.32 8.07
C ASN A 398 23.50 -1.84 6.90
N PHE A 399 22.58 -1.00 6.41
CA PHE A 399 21.69 -1.36 5.31
C PHE A 399 22.43 -1.47 3.99
N LEU A 400 22.07 -2.50 3.23
CA LEU A 400 22.53 -2.72 1.88
C LEU A 400 21.64 -1.89 0.93
N THR A 401 22.00 -0.63 0.72
CA THR A 401 21.16 0.36 0.00
C THR A 401 21.14 0.17 -1.52
N ASP A 402 22.09 -0.58 -2.09
CA ASP A 402 22.26 -0.72 -3.54
C ASP A 402 21.64 -2.02 -4.10
N LEU A 403 20.82 -2.73 -3.32
CA LEU A 403 20.35 -4.06 -3.70
C LEU A 403 19.18 -4.07 -4.71
N GLY A 404 18.56 -2.92 -5.02
CA GLY A 404 17.34 -2.87 -5.82
C GLY A 404 16.17 -3.59 -5.14
N PHE A 405 15.27 -4.20 -5.93
CA PHE A 405 14.11 -4.94 -5.43
C PHE A 405 14.52 -6.17 -4.60
N GLN A 406 14.05 -6.25 -3.35
CA GLN A 406 14.33 -7.34 -2.42
C GLN A 406 13.15 -8.30 -2.32
N LEU A 407 13.46 -9.58 -2.16
CA LEU A 407 12.48 -10.61 -1.82
C LEU A 407 12.45 -10.79 -0.30
N TYR A 408 11.29 -11.10 0.29
CA TYR A 408 11.25 -11.36 1.73
C TYR A 408 12.21 -12.49 2.10
N GLY A 409 12.80 -12.39 3.29
CA GLY A 409 13.83 -13.33 3.74
C GLY A 409 15.24 -13.09 3.19
N SER A 410 15.41 -12.24 2.17
CA SER A 410 16.74 -11.82 1.72
C SER A 410 17.41 -10.91 2.76
N ARG A 411 18.74 -10.91 2.85
CA ARG A 411 19.47 -10.00 3.74
C ARG A 411 19.31 -8.55 3.30
N ILE A 412 18.95 -7.68 4.23
CA ILE A 412 18.86 -6.23 4.01
C ILE A 412 19.87 -5.43 4.84
N ALA A 413 20.34 -5.97 5.97
CA ALA A 413 21.30 -5.29 6.82
C ALA A 413 22.05 -6.26 7.75
N THR A 414 23.13 -5.75 8.33
CA THR A 414 23.80 -6.37 9.48
C THR A 414 23.90 -5.39 10.64
N CYS A 415 23.61 -5.83 11.86
CA CYS A 415 23.58 -4.99 13.08
C CYS A 415 24.84 -5.15 13.94
#